data_AF-A0A812KPC3-F1
#
_entry.id   AF-A0A812KPC3-F1
#
_cell.length_a   1.000
_cell.length_b   1.000
_cell.length_c   1.000
_cell.angle_alpha   90.00
_cell.angle_beta   90.00
_cell.angle_gamma   90.00
#
_symmetry.space_group_name_H-M   'P 1'
#
loop_
_entity.id
_entity.type
_entity.pdbx_description
1 polymer ?
#
loop_
_entity_poly.entity_id
_entity_poly.type
_entity_poly.pdbx_seq_one_letter_code
_entity_poly.pdbx_strand_id
1 'polypeptide(L)'
;MPPKLPTIPSNAALQDLIDVSDQSLLPTELSPVHDSEPSEEVNASNLAGWSRQQSPCSVLSVASSGRLFAEPQQTLLFLDWDDTVFPCTELFHKRGLPKRSKDWTPLDPELLAALEPWQRAVKEFIGRACAISDRCVIVTNSRKPWVTSCLGQFAPELKSAFERSDGPKIVYAPEILKQEKNKREPEGGLWDCVKPCLNGCCGGLVQWMEKEMAQMRAQGPQPFFDCTQAKLSAMKREAAQFYSQYPGQTWKNIISLGDMCYEHEAVKTLSATRVPQESRERLRTKSFVLFQEPSLPALTLQLRIWSLLLPLCARFDGDVDLDLARSPVPFEDLAAAFNFPQLSRLQLPHFIRRDGNNFEVDFLDPHCQFEELNADEQRAAEEFLDELTIILQDAVVIPKFMKAE
;
A
#
# COMPACT_ATOMS: atom_id res chain seq x y z
N MET A 1 -48.62 -14.68 -26.02
CA MET A 1 -47.70 -13.76 -26.72
C MET A 1 -46.94 -12.97 -25.68
N PRO A 2 -45.60 -13.07 -25.60
CA PRO A 2 -44.83 -12.24 -24.67
C PRO A 2 -44.53 -10.87 -25.28
N PRO A 3 -44.33 -9.81 -24.46
CA PRO A 3 -44.09 -8.46 -24.95
C PRO A 3 -42.66 -8.30 -25.50
N LYS A 4 -42.53 -7.50 -26.56
CA LYS A 4 -41.27 -7.19 -27.24
C LYS A 4 -40.40 -6.26 -26.38
N LEU A 5 -39.14 -6.64 -26.19
CA LEU A 5 -38.07 -5.77 -25.66
C LEU A 5 -37.64 -4.74 -26.72
N PRO A 6 -37.20 -3.54 -26.32
CA PRO A 6 -36.71 -2.52 -27.24
C PRO A 6 -35.28 -2.82 -27.71
N THR A 7 -35.06 -2.55 -28.99
CA THR A 7 -33.83 -2.75 -29.75
C THR A 7 -32.78 -1.70 -29.38
N ILE A 8 -31.56 -2.14 -29.06
CA ILE A 8 -30.36 -1.29 -28.89
C ILE A 8 -29.76 -1.01 -30.27
N PRO A 9 -29.42 0.25 -30.64
CA PRO A 9 -28.66 0.51 -31.85
C PRO A 9 -27.16 0.24 -31.66
N SER A 10 -26.59 -0.35 -32.70
CA SER A 10 -25.20 -0.80 -32.83
C SER A 10 -24.17 0.33 -32.95
N ASN A 11 -23.00 0.10 -32.36
CA ASN A 11 -21.74 0.80 -32.62
C ASN A 11 -21.36 0.81 -34.11
N ALA A 12 -21.08 1.99 -34.66
CA ALA A 12 -20.19 2.18 -35.81
C ALA A 12 -19.60 3.60 -35.85
N ALA A 13 -18.25 3.65 -35.84
CA ALA A 13 -17.34 4.71 -36.31
C ALA A 13 -17.43 6.10 -35.62
N LEU A 14 -16.41 6.67 -34.96
CA LEU A 14 -14.95 6.65 -35.13
C LEU A 14 -14.44 7.32 -36.42
N GLN A 15 -14.73 8.60 -36.60
CA GLN A 15 -13.86 9.57 -37.30
C GLN A 15 -14.38 10.98 -37.01
N ASP A 16 -13.58 11.79 -36.31
CA ASP A 16 -13.22 13.15 -36.77
C ASP A 16 -12.27 13.77 -35.74
N LEU A 17 -10.99 13.68 -36.09
CA LEU A 17 -9.89 14.39 -35.47
C LEU A 17 -9.85 15.80 -36.06
N ILE A 18 -9.76 16.75 -35.15
CA ILE A 18 -9.47 18.16 -35.30
C ILE A 18 -8.23 18.37 -36.18
N ASP A 19 -8.43 19.15 -37.24
CA ASP A 19 -7.40 19.90 -37.95
C ASP A 19 -7.16 21.24 -37.23
N VAL A 20 -6.04 21.88 -37.53
CA VAL A 20 -5.52 23.18 -37.06
C VAL A 20 -4.51 23.11 -35.91
N SER A 21 -3.27 22.91 -36.35
CA SER A 21 -2.04 23.38 -35.74
C SER A 21 -1.80 24.89 -35.98
N ASP A 22 -1.21 25.51 -34.96
CA ASP A 22 -0.01 26.37 -35.00
C ASP A 22 -0.08 27.91 -34.86
N GLN A 23 0.65 28.33 -33.80
CA GLN A 23 1.68 29.38 -33.72
C GLN A 23 1.40 30.85 -33.31
N SER A 24 2.25 31.24 -32.34
CA SER A 24 2.90 32.55 -32.10
C SER A 24 2.17 33.57 -31.19
N LEU A 25 2.80 34.47 -30.43
CA LEU A 25 4.15 34.71 -29.89
C LEU A 25 4.00 35.83 -28.80
N LEU A 26 4.76 35.75 -27.70
CA LEU A 26 5.17 36.72 -26.63
C LEU A 26 5.08 38.26 -26.89
N PRO A 27 5.45 39.17 -25.93
CA PRO A 27 5.24 39.28 -24.47
C PRO A 27 4.80 40.71 -24.02
N THR A 28 4.45 40.95 -22.75
CA THR A 28 4.40 42.33 -22.21
C THR A 28 4.81 42.43 -20.74
N GLU A 29 5.94 43.13 -20.57
CA GLU A 29 6.42 44.07 -19.55
C GLU A 29 6.21 43.89 -18.03
N LEU A 30 7.35 44.07 -17.37
CA LEU A 30 7.61 44.35 -15.95
C LEU A 30 7.14 45.76 -15.56
N SER A 31 6.70 45.93 -14.31
CA SER A 31 7.20 46.99 -13.41
C SER A 31 6.84 46.73 -11.94
N PRO A 32 7.60 47.32 -10.99
CA PRO A 32 7.66 46.92 -9.58
C PRO A 32 6.82 47.84 -8.68
N VAL A 33 6.75 47.53 -7.37
CA VAL A 33 6.95 48.46 -6.23
C VAL A 33 6.28 47.98 -4.90
N HIS A 34 7.08 48.06 -3.82
CA HIS A 34 6.78 48.17 -2.37
C HIS A 34 5.98 47.06 -1.65
N ASP A 35 6.16 46.80 -0.35
CA ASP A 35 7.22 46.90 0.68
C ASP A 35 6.49 46.48 1.99
N SER A 36 7.19 45.75 2.88
CA SER A 36 6.94 45.65 4.35
C SER A 36 5.54 45.17 4.82
N GLU A 37 5.31 44.12 5.63
CA GLU A 37 5.83 43.71 6.96
C GLU A 37 4.74 42.76 7.55
N PRO A 38 4.83 42.22 8.78
CA PRO A 38 5.78 41.26 9.32
C PRO A 38 5.15 39.86 9.51
N SER A 39 6.06 38.89 9.63
CA SER A 39 5.87 37.48 9.94
C SER A 39 5.30 37.21 11.33
N GLU A 40 4.21 36.45 11.41
CA GLU A 40 3.88 35.65 12.61
C GLU A 40 4.59 34.29 12.51
N GLU A 41 5.65 34.14 13.30
CA GLU A 41 6.33 32.87 13.53
C GLU A 41 5.43 31.92 14.33
N VAL A 42 4.74 31.01 13.62
CA VAL A 42 4.11 29.85 14.24
C VAL A 42 5.19 28.79 14.46
N ASN A 43 5.51 28.54 15.73
CA ASN A 43 6.46 27.55 16.24
C ASN A 43 6.26 26.14 15.60
N ALA A 44 7.10 25.80 14.63
CA ALA A 44 7.23 24.45 14.05
C ALA A 44 8.33 23.61 14.76
N SER A 45 8.55 23.82 16.06
CA SER A 45 9.56 23.14 16.85
C SER A 45 8.98 21.93 17.59
N ASN A 46 8.83 20.78 16.90
CA ASN A 46 8.80 19.47 17.57
C ASN A 46 9.08 18.25 16.68
N LEU A 47 9.41 18.43 15.39
CA LEU A 47 10.03 17.37 14.58
C LEU A 47 11.55 17.42 14.78
N ALA A 48 12.00 17.08 15.98
CA ALA A 48 13.41 16.90 16.27
C ALA A 48 14.01 15.88 15.28
N GLY A 49 15.06 16.32 14.57
CA GLY A 49 15.68 15.58 13.48
C GLY A 49 16.07 14.17 13.88
N TRP A 50 15.46 13.19 13.22
CA TRP A 50 15.90 11.79 13.23
C TRP A 50 17.20 11.65 12.44
N SER A 51 18.29 12.18 12.99
CA SER A 51 19.63 11.98 12.43
C SER A 51 20.06 10.54 12.71
N ARG A 52 20.02 9.71 11.67
CA ARG A 52 20.24 8.26 11.70
C ARG A 52 21.73 7.97 11.93
N GLN A 53 22.13 7.65 13.17
CA GLN A 53 23.46 7.10 13.44
C GLN A 53 23.54 5.69 12.82
N GLN A 54 24.34 5.55 11.76
CA GLN A 54 24.65 4.24 11.18
C GLN A 54 25.50 3.45 12.18
N SER A 55 24.86 2.55 12.93
CA SER A 55 25.58 1.61 13.79
C SER A 55 26.43 0.69 12.91
N PRO A 56 27.75 0.56 13.16
CA PRO A 56 28.59 -0.35 12.41
C PRO A 56 28.10 -1.77 12.63
N CYS A 57 27.77 -2.46 11.53
CA CYS A 57 27.26 -3.83 11.52
C CYS A 57 28.35 -4.79 12.02
N SER A 58 28.52 -4.88 13.34
CA SER A 58 29.38 -5.90 13.95
C SER A 58 28.79 -7.27 13.66
N VAL A 59 29.64 -8.22 13.27
CA VAL A 59 29.31 -9.63 13.04
C VAL A 59 28.80 -10.24 14.35
N LEU A 60 27.53 -10.03 14.67
CA LEU A 60 26.89 -10.57 15.85
C LEU A 60 26.59 -12.05 15.63
N SER A 61 26.79 -12.86 16.68
CA SER A 61 26.51 -14.30 16.64
C SER A 61 25.06 -14.57 16.22
N VAL A 62 24.81 -15.69 15.54
CA VAL A 62 23.46 -16.14 15.15
C VAL A 62 22.51 -16.23 16.37
N ALA A 63 23.02 -16.48 17.58
CA ALA A 63 22.22 -16.54 18.80
C ALA A 63 21.65 -15.17 19.24
N SER A 64 22.35 -14.06 18.96
CA SER A 64 21.83 -12.70 19.18
C SER A 64 20.78 -12.28 18.15
N SER A 65 20.72 -12.97 16.99
CA SER A 65 19.84 -12.58 15.88
C SER A 65 18.35 -12.65 16.23
N GLY A 66 17.95 -13.56 17.12
CA GLY A 66 16.58 -13.72 17.57
C GLY A 66 16.04 -12.56 18.41
N ARG A 67 16.90 -11.67 18.93
CA ARG A 67 16.47 -10.47 19.68
C ARG A 67 16.42 -9.20 18.84
N LEU A 68 17.04 -9.21 17.66
CA LEU A 68 17.21 -8.04 16.80
C LEU A 68 16.29 -8.07 15.56
N PHE A 69 15.28 -8.95 15.52
CA PHE A 69 14.38 -9.04 14.37
C PHE A 69 13.56 -7.75 14.16
N ALA A 70 13.35 -6.98 15.23
CA ALA A 70 12.60 -5.74 15.22
C ALA A 70 13.45 -4.53 14.81
N GLU A 71 14.76 -4.69 14.66
CA GLU A 71 15.63 -3.59 14.20
C GLU A 71 15.29 -3.19 12.76
N PRO A 72 15.42 -1.90 12.39
CA PRO A 72 15.09 -1.44 11.05
C PRO A 72 15.83 -2.17 9.93
N GLN A 73 17.09 -2.58 10.16
CA GLN A 73 17.91 -3.35 9.20
C GLN A 73 17.41 -4.79 9.02
N GLN A 74 16.49 -5.25 9.86
CA GLN A 74 16.01 -6.63 9.95
C GLN A 74 14.50 -6.74 9.70
N THR A 75 13.82 -5.61 9.57
CA THR A 75 12.39 -5.53 9.27
C THR A 75 12.18 -5.01 7.86
N LEU A 76 11.49 -5.79 7.04
CA LEU A 76 11.04 -5.40 5.69
C LEU A 76 9.56 -5.02 5.76
N LEU A 77 9.21 -3.83 5.29
CA LEU A 77 7.83 -3.35 5.31
C LEU A 77 7.32 -3.18 3.87
N PHE A 78 6.24 -3.90 3.55
CA PHE A 78 5.46 -3.73 2.34
C PHE A 78 4.20 -2.93 2.61
N LEU A 79 3.94 -1.94 1.77
CA LEU A 79 2.73 -1.13 1.78
C LEU A 79 2.09 -1.20 0.39
N ASP A 80 0.78 -1.33 0.30
CA ASP A 80 0.09 -0.93 -0.92
C ASP A 80 -0.09 0.60 -1.00
N TRP A 81 -0.44 1.09 -2.18
CA TRP A 81 -0.70 2.51 -2.43
C TRP A 81 -2.19 2.84 -2.47
N ASP A 82 -2.95 2.14 -3.32
CA ASP A 82 -4.31 2.51 -3.71
C ASP A 82 -5.27 2.12 -2.57
N ASP A 83 -6.04 3.08 -2.04
CA ASP A 83 -6.93 2.94 -0.87
C ASP A 83 -6.28 2.45 0.45
N THR A 84 -4.96 2.20 0.43
CA THR A 84 -4.13 1.90 1.60
C THR A 84 -3.42 3.14 2.13
N VAL A 85 -2.77 3.91 1.25
CA VAL A 85 -2.07 5.17 1.57
C VAL A 85 -2.73 6.36 0.88
N PHE A 86 -3.22 6.15 -0.33
CA PHE A 86 -3.81 7.17 -1.17
C PHE A 86 -5.30 6.86 -1.43
N PRO A 87 -6.23 7.82 -1.23
CA PRO A 87 -7.67 7.60 -1.30
C PRO A 87 -8.17 7.57 -2.76
N CYS A 88 -7.80 6.52 -3.49
CA CYS A 88 -8.08 6.37 -4.92
C CYS A 88 -9.57 6.30 -5.22
N THR A 89 -10.32 5.44 -4.52
CA THR A 89 -11.74 5.24 -4.81
C THR A 89 -12.54 6.49 -4.45
N GLU A 90 -12.22 7.11 -3.32
CA GLU A 90 -12.79 8.38 -2.90
C GLU A 90 -12.58 9.49 -3.95
N LEU A 91 -11.34 9.70 -4.39
CA LEU A 91 -11.01 10.78 -5.32
C LEU A 91 -11.51 10.53 -6.75
N PHE A 92 -11.33 9.33 -7.28
CA PHE A 92 -11.56 9.10 -8.70
C PHE A 92 -12.92 8.48 -9.03
N HIS A 93 -13.50 7.69 -8.11
CA HIS A 93 -14.79 7.04 -8.36
C HIS A 93 -15.93 7.80 -7.70
N LYS A 94 -15.81 8.16 -6.41
CA LYS A 94 -16.88 8.86 -5.69
C LYS A 94 -16.98 10.33 -6.10
N ARG A 95 -15.84 11.01 -6.21
CA ARG A 95 -15.77 12.45 -6.61
C ARG A 95 -15.66 12.68 -8.12
N GLY A 96 -15.48 11.62 -8.89
CA GLY A 96 -15.41 11.71 -10.35
C GLY A 96 -14.20 12.46 -10.90
N LEU A 97 -13.10 12.59 -10.13
CA LEU A 97 -11.88 13.18 -10.67
C LEU A 97 -11.32 12.32 -11.81
N PRO A 98 -10.71 12.94 -12.85
CA PRO A 98 -10.16 12.17 -13.96
C PRO A 98 -9.05 11.23 -13.49
N LYS A 99 -9.07 9.97 -13.95
CA LYS A 99 -8.01 8.98 -13.63
C LYS A 99 -6.70 9.22 -14.37
N ARG A 100 -6.72 10.00 -15.46
CA ARG A 100 -5.54 10.25 -16.30
C ARG A 100 -4.91 11.55 -15.85
N SER A 101 -3.63 11.48 -15.47
CA SER A 101 -2.90 12.65 -14.96
C SER A 101 -2.84 13.83 -15.91
N LYS A 102 -2.85 13.58 -17.22
CA LYS A 102 -2.91 14.62 -18.26
C LYS A 102 -4.21 15.42 -18.28
N ASP A 103 -5.28 14.86 -17.72
CA ASP A 103 -6.62 15.43 -17.72
C ASP A 103 -6.92 16.12 -16.37
N TRP A 104 -5.96 16.16 -15.44
CA TRP A 104 -6.10 16.83 -14.15
C TRP A 104 -6.10 18.35 -14.31
N THR A 105 -7.10 18.99 -13.71
CA THR A 105 -7.17 20.43 -13.54
C THR A 105 -6.62 20.83 -12.16
N PRO A 106 -6.34 22.12 -11.90
CA PRO A 106 -6.13 22.59 -10.54
C PRO A 106 -7.26 22.11 -9.62
N LEU A 107 -6.90 21.64 -8.43
CA LEU A 107 -7.88 21.16 -7.46
C LEU A 107 -8.68 22.33 -6.92
N ASP A 108 -9.96 22.07 -6.65
CA ASP A 108 -10.82 23.02 -5.97
C ASP A 108 -10.26 23.37 -4.57
N PRO A 109 -10.33 24.64 -4.11
CA PRO A 109 -9.82 25.03 -2.80
C PRO A 109 -10.44 24.25 -1.62
N GLU A 110 -11.71 23.87 -1.71
CA GLU A 110 -12.38 23.06 -0.68
C GLU A 110 -11.76 21.65 -0.61
N LEU A 111 -11.48 21.06 -1.77
CA LEU A 111 -10.77 19.77 -1.84
C LEU A 111 -9.36 19.86 -1.27
N LEU A 112 -8.63 20.92 -1.58
CA LEU A 112 -7.28 21.13 -1.03
C LEU A 112 -7.32 21.24 0.50
N ALA A 113 -8.28 21.96 1.07
CA ALA A 113 -8.47 22.05 2.51
C ALA A 113 -8.79 20.68 3.12
N ALA A 114 -9.68 19.90 2.50
CA ALA A 114 -10.04 18.57 2.98
C ALA A 114 -8.88 17.55 2.90
N LEU A 115 -7.96 17.72 1.95
CA LEU A 115 -6.77 16.86 1.80
C LEU A 115 -5.68 17.14 2.84
N GLU A 116 -5.66 18.31 3.45
CA GLU A 116 -4.58 18.75 4.35
C GLU A 116 -4.40 17.83 5.59
N PRO A 117 -5.46 17.39 6.30
CA PRO A 117 -5.34 16.39 7.37
C PRO A 117 -4.78 15.04 6.87
N TRP A 118 -5.22 14.59 5.70
CA TRP A 118 -4.73 13.35 5.09
C TRP A 118 -3.24 13.46 4.72
N GLN A 119 -2.81 14.56 4.10
CA GLN A 119 -1.39 14.81 3.78
C GLN A 119 -0.50 14.74 5.03
N ARG A 120 -0.94 15.36 6.14
CA ARG A 120 -0.26 15.28 7.44
C ARG A 120 -0.18 13.84 7.95
N ALA A 121 -1.28 13.08 7.88
CA ALA A 121 -1.31 11.68 8.30
C ALA A 121 -0.39 10.80 7.44
N VAL A 122 -0.35 10.98 6.11
CA VAL A 122 0.58 10.25 5.24
C VAL A 122 2.03 10.58 5.59
N LYS A 123 2.35 11.87 5.83
CA LYS A 123 3.70 12.28 6.22
C LYS A 123 4.16 11.59 7.49
N GLU A 124 3.31 11.59 8.52
CA GLU A 124 3.60 10.92 9.78
C GLU A 124 3.76 9.41 9.59
N PHE A 125 2.81 8.78 8.90
CA PHE A 125 2.78 7.35 8.64
C PHE A 125 4.03 6.87 7.90
N ILE A 126 4.36 7.51 6.77
CA ILE A 126 5.55 7.18 5.98
C ILE A 126 6.82 7.43 6.79
N GLY A 127 6.88 8.52 7.57
CA GLY A 127 7.99 8.77 8.49
C GLY A 127 8.20 7.60 9.46
N ARG A 128 7.15 7.17 10.16
CA ARG A 128 7.22 6.06 11.12
C ARG A 128 7.50 4.72 10.44
N ALA A 129 6.93 4.47 9.27
CA ALA A 129 7.20 3.30 8.45
C ALA A 129 8.70 3.19 8.09
N CYS A 130 9.31 4.28 7.63
CA CYS A 130 10.74 4.34 7.35
C CYS A 130 11.63 4.35 8.61
N ALA A 131 11.08 4.68 9.79
CA ALA A 131 11.80 4.59 11.05
C ALA A 131 11.89 3.15 11.59
N ILE A 132 10.86 2.33 11.37
CA ILE A 132 10.85 0.92 11.79
C ILE A 132 11.48 -0.03 10.77
N SER A 133 11.73 0.42 9.55
CA SER A 133 12.28 -0.38 8.45
C SER A 133 13.23 0.44 7.60
N ASP A 134 14.45 -0.07 7.41
CA ASP A 134 15.40 0.50 6.43
C ASP A 134 14.98 0.21 4.98
N ARG A 135 13.94 -0.61 4.79
CA ARG A 135 13.39 -0.98 3.49
C ARG A 135 11.86 -0.94 3.54
N CYS A 136 11.31 0.26 3.69
CA CYS A 136 9.90 0.49 3.42
C CYS A 136 9.67 0.49 1.89
N VAL A 137 8.79 -0.38 1.40
CA VAL A 137 8.51 -0.55 -0.03
C VAL A 137 7.02 -0.40 -0.28
N ILE A 138 6.65 0.58 -1.10
CA ILE A 138 5.31 0.68 -1.66
C ILE A 138 5.26 -0.20 -2.90
N VAL A 139 4.52 -1.30 -2.83
CA VAL A 139 4.32 -2.21 -3.96
C VAL A 139 2.92 -1.96 -4.48
N THR A 140 2.76 -1.49 -5.71
CA THR A 140 1.46 -1.14 -6.28
C THR A 140 1.19 -1.88 -7.60
N ASN A 141 -0.08 -2.18 -7.88
CA ASN A 141 -0.52 -2.79 -9.13
C ASN A 141 -0.83 -1.78 -10.25
N SER A 142 -0.82 -0.48 -9.96
CA SER A 142 -0.99 0.53 -10.99
C SER A 142 0.28 0.73 -11.84
N ARG A 143 0.22 1.56 -12.88
CA ARG A 143 1.30 1.76 -13.85
C ARG A 143 2.15 2.97 -13.51
N LYS A 144 3.45 2.95 -13.82
CA LYS A 144 4.27 4.16 -13.76
C LYS A 144 3.70 5.25 -14.71
N PRO A 145 3.66 6.54 -14.31
CA PRO A 145 4.17 7.14 -13.08
C PRO A 145 3.12 7.39 -11.98
N TRP A 146 2.10 6.54 -11.84
CA TRP A 146 0.90 6.77 -11.00
C TRP A 146 1.17 7.41 -9.64
N VAL A 147 1.90 6.73 -8.75
CA VAL A 147 2.24 7.23 -7.41
C VAL A 147 2.87 8.64 -7.45
N THR A 148 3.89 8.86 -8.28
CA THR A 148 4.56 10.16 -8.39
C THR A 148 3.67 11.25 -8.99
N SER A 149 2.76 10.88 -9.90
CA SER A 149 1.73 11.81 -10.39
C SER A 149 0.78 12.19 -9.26
N CYS A 150 0.25 11.22 -8.52
CA CYS A 150 -0.66 11.47 -7.39
C CYS A 150 -0.02 12.38 -6.34
N LEU A 151 1.23 12.11 -5.96
CA LEU A 151 1.99 13.00 -5.06
C LEU A 151 2.08 14.42 -5.63
N GLY A 152 2.33 14.58 -6.93
CA GLY A 152 2.47 15.91 -7.52
C GLY A 152 1.20 16.73 -7.58
N GLN A 153 0.05 16.09 -7.68
CA GLN A 153 -1.24 16.77 -7.77
C GLN A 153 -1.88 16.98 -6.39
N PHE A 154 -1.85 15.95 -5.55
CA PHE A 154 -2.67 15.88 -4.34
C PHE A 154 -1.87 16.06 -3.05
N ALA A 155 -0.54 15.94 -3.09
CA ALA A 155 0.32 16.06 -1.90
C ALA A 155 1.76 16.51 -2.26
N PRO A 156 1.92 17.67 -2.96
CA PRO A 156 3.21 18.09 -3.51
C PRO A 156 4.31 18.23 -2.46
N GLU A 157 3.96 18.59 -1.23
CA GLU A 157 4.85 18.70 -0.07
C GLU A 157 5.46 17.35 0.35
N LEU A 158 4.80 16.23 0.05
CA LEU A 158 5.29 14.89 0.37
C LEU A 158 6.31 14.36 -0.63
N LYS A 159 6.44 14.96 -1.83
CA LYS A 159 7.43 14.53 -2.83
C LYS A 159 8.83 14.40 -2.25
N SER A 160 9.26 15.42 -1.50
CA SER A 160 10.57 15.44 -0.87
C SER A 160 10.76 14.26 0.11
N ALA A 161 9.73 13.87 0.86
CA ALA A 161 9.80 12.73 1.77
C ALA A 161 9.94 11.39 1.03
N PHE A 162 9.31 11.25 -0.14
CA PHE A 162 9.35 10.05 -0.98
C PHE A 162 10.62 9.93 -1.83
N GLU A 163 11.21 11.05 -2.22
CA GLU A 163 12.39 11.09 -3.10
C GLU A 163 13.72 10.98 -2.33
N ARG A 164 13.69 11.13 -1.01
CA ARG A 164 14.88 10.93 -0.17
C ARG A 164 15.39 9.49 -0.22
N SER A 165 16.68 9.32 0.02
CA SER A 165 17.31 8.00 0.10
C SER A 165 16.80 7.11 1.23
N ASP A 166 16.27 7.72 2.30
CA ASP A 166 15.62 7.06 3.44
C ASP A 166 14.09 7.05 3.34
N GLY A 167 13.54 7.51 2.21
CA GLY A 167 12.12 7.44 1.88
C GLY A 167 11.68 6.05 1.42
N PRO A 168 10.36 5.82 1.27
CA PRO A 168 9.84 4.56 0.77
C PRO A 168 10.24 4.32 -0.69
N LYS A 169 10.64 3.09 -1.01
CA LYS A 169 10.89 2.66 -2.40
C LYS A 169 9.57 2.34 -3.08
N ILE A 170 9.30 2.94 -4.23
CA ILE A 170 8.11 2.63 -5.05
C ILE A 170 8.43 1.51 -6.05
N VAL A 171 7.61 0.46 -6.06
CA VAL A 171 7.72 -0.70 -6.97
C VAL A 171 6.40 -0.94 -7.67
N TYR A 172 6.39 -0.78 -9.00
CA TYR A 172 5.25 -1.11 -9.86
C TYR A 172 5.27 -2.60 -10.20
N ALA A 173 4.42 -3.37 -9.51
CA ALA A 173 4.44 -4.83 -9.54
C ALA A 173 4.30 -5.44 -10.95
N PRO A 174 3.43 -4.92 -11.85
CA PRO A 174 3.29 -5.47 -13.20
C PRO A 174 4.57 -5.36 -14.03
N GLU A 175 5.39 -4.33 -13.81
CA GLU A 175 6.68 -4.17 -14.49
C GLU A 175 7.66 -5.27 -14.07
N ILE A 176 7.63 -5.68 -12.80
CA ILE A 176 8.54 -6.70 -12.27
C ILE A 176 8.16 -8.06 -12.84
N LEU A 177 6.86 -8.37 -12.86
CA LEU A 177 6.37 -9.61 -13.45
C LEU A 177 6.70 -9.69 -14.95
N LYS A 178 6.55 -8.59 -15.69
CA LYS A 178 6.94 -8.52 -17.10
C LYS A 178 8.44 -8.77 -17.29
N GLN A 179 9.29 -8.17 -16.46
CA GLN A 179 10.74 -8.40 -16.49
C GLN A 179 11.11 -9.86 -16.22
N GLU A 180 10.43 -10.52 -15.27
CA GLU A 180 10.66 -11.94 -14.99
C GLU A 180 10.20 -12.85 -16.14
N LYS A 181 9.05 -12.55 -16.76
CA LYS A 181 8.56 -13.27 -17.95
C LYS A 181 9.59 -13.16 -19.10
N ASN A 182 10.07 -11.95 -19.39
CA ASN A 182 11.07 -11.70 -20.43
C ASN A 182 12.41 -12.40 -20.16
N LYS A 183 12.83 -12.54 -18.90
CA LYS A 183 14.08 -13.28 -18.55
C LYS A 183 13.95 -14.79 -18.71
N ARG A 184 12.73 -15.33 -18.65
CA ARG A 184 12.46 -16.76 -18.78
C ARG A 184 12.28 -17.19 -20.22
N GLU A 185 11.88 -16.30 -21.10
CA GLU A 185 11.91 -16.54 -22.55
C GLU A 185 13.37 -16.58 -22.99
N PRO A 186 13.94 -17.77 -23.28
CA PRO A 186 15.31 -17.85 -23.76
C PRO A 186 15.37 -17.16 -25.11
N GLU A 187 16.40 -16.34 -25.34
CA GLU A 187 16.82 -15.93 -26.68
C GLU A 187 17.33 -17.19 -27.44
N GLY A 188 16.40 -18.05 -27.87
CA GLY A 188 16.67 -19.31 -28.55
C GLY A 188 17.18 -20.45 -27.66
N GLY A 189 16.68 -21.67 -27.91
CA GLY A 189 17.56 -22.84 -27.77
C GLY A 189 17.37 -23.78 -26.58
N LEU A 190 16.15 -24.03 -26.09
CA LEU A 190 15.93 -25.31 -25.38
C LEU A 190 14.59 -25.99 -25.71
N TRP A 191 13.50 -25.23 -25.88
CA TRP A 191 12.22 -25.83 -26.30
C TRP A 191 12.24 -26.44 -27.71
N ASP A 192 13.12 -25.97 -28.60
CA ASP A 192 13.27 -26.57 -29.93
C ASP A 192 14.12 -27.87 -29.93
N CYS A 193 14.90 -28.14 -28.88
CA CYS A 193 15.61 -29.42 -28.72
C CYS A 193 14.78 -30.50 -28.02
N VAL A 194 13.76 -30.14 -27.23
CA VAL A 194 12.94 -31.13 -26.49
C VAL A 194 11.66 -31.53 -27.25
N LYS A 195 11.22 -30.73 -28.24
CA LYS A 195 10.11 -31.07 -29.15
C LYS A 195 10.24 -32.45 -29.83
N PRO A 196 11.41 -32.92 -30.29
CA PRO A 196 11.51 -34.24 -30.91
C PRO A 196 11.42 -35.41 -29.91
N CYS A 197 11.74 -35.19 -28.63
CA CYS A 197 11.85 -36.26 -27.62
C CYS A 197 10.60 -36.45 -26.76
N LEU A 198 9.77 -35.42 -26.58
CA LEU A 198 8.51 -35.49 -25.83
C LEU A 198 7.31 -36.00 -26.65
N ASN A 199 7.50 -36.32 -27.93
CA ASN A 199 6.52 -37.06 -28.74
C ASN A 199 6.41 -38.55 -28.35
N GLY A 200 7.14 -39.02 -27.33
CA GLY A 200 7.00 -40.35 -26.74
C GLY A 200 6.08 -40.35 -25.52
N CYS A 201 5.02 -41.18 -25.58
CA CYS A 201 4.10 -41.70 -24.53
C CYS A 201 3.47 -40.74 -23.49
N CYS A 202 4.17 -39.72 -22.99
CA CYS A 202 3.73 -38.85 -21.88
C CYS A 202 3.33 -37.43 -22.32
N GLY A 203 3.51 -37.07 -23.60
CA GLY A 203 3.20 -35.74 -24.13
C GLY A 203 1.73 -35.32 -23.94
N GLY A 204 0.80 -36.27 -23.93
CA GLY A 204 -0.63 -36.00 -23.75
C GLY A 204 -0.99 -35.41 -22.38
N LEU A 205 -0.30 -35.81 -21.30
CA LEU A 205 -0.64 -35.36 -19.94
C LEU A 205 -0.20 -33.91 -19.69
N VAL A 206 1.02 -33.56 -20.11
CA VAL A 206 1.55 -32.19 -19.98
C VAL A 206 0.75 -31.23 -20.85
N GLN A 207 0.45 -31.62 -22.09
CA GLN A 207 -0.33 -30.80 -23.01
C GLN A 207 -1.79 -30.63 -22.56
N TRP A 208 -2.36 -31.65 -21.88
CA TRP A 208 -3.68 -31.55 -21.25
C TRP A 208 -3.66 -30.60 -20.03
N MET A 209 -2.68 -30.72 -19.13
CA MET A 209 -2.55 -29.82 -17.96
C MET A 209 -2.29 -28.36 -18.36
N GLU A 210 -1.45 -28.12 -19.38
CA GLU A 210 -1.23 -26.77 -19.92
C GLU A 210 -2.51 -26.20 -20.54
N LYS A 211 -3.25 -27.00 -21.31
CA LYS A 211 -4.51 -26.59 -21.92
C LYS A 211 -5.58 -26.31 -20.87
N GLU A 212 -5.66 -27.10 -19.81
CA GLU A 212 -6.64 -26.94 -18.73
C GLU A 212 -6.31 -25.72 -17.86
N MET A 213 -5.03 -25.49 -17.51
CA MET A 213 -4.62 -24.25 -16.84
C MET A 213 -4.82 -23.01 -17.73
N ALA A 214 -4.56 -23.10 -19.04
CA ALA A 214 -4.83 -22.03 -19.98
C ALA A 214 -6.34 -21.74 -20.11
N GLN A 215 -7.17 -22.79 -20.08
CA GLN A 215 -8.64 -22.67 -20.11
C GLN A 215 -9.18 -22.07 -18.81
N MET A 216 -8.65 -22.46 -17.65
CA MET A 216 -8.98 -21.84 -16.35
C MET A 216 -8.57 -20.36 -16.32
N ARG A 217 -7.40 -20.00 -16.89
CA ARG A 217 -7.01 -18.59 -17.06
C ARG A 217 -7.97 -17.84 -17.99
N ALA A 218 -8.38 -18.45 -19.10
CA ALA A 218 -9.25 -17.81 -20.08
C ALA A 218 -10.69 -17.60 -19.59
N GLN A 219 -11.16 -18.44 -18.64
CA GLN A 219 -12.53 -18.40 -18.13
C GLN A 219 -12.68 -17.69 -16.77
N GLY A 220 -11.60 -17.56 -15.99
CA GLY A 220 -11.60 -16.72 -14.80
C GLY A 220 -11.63 -15.23 -15.15
N PRO A 221 -12.21 -14.34 -14.32
CA PRO A 221 -12.05 -12.90 -14.48
C PRO A 221 -10.54 -12.58 -14.49
N GLN A 222 -10.03 -12.28 -15.67
CA GLN A 222 -8.62 -12.07 -16.01
C GLN A 222 -7.85 -11.03 -15.16
N PRO A 223 -8.46 -10.10 -14.38
CA PRO A 223 -7.68 -9.21 -13.51
C PRO A 223 -7.09 -9.89 -12.26
N PHE A 224 -7.73 -10.93 -11.71
CA PHE A 224 -7.46 -11.33 -10.33
C PHE A 224 -6.11 -12.04 -10.14
N PHE A 225 -5.76 -12.97 -11.03
CA PHE A 225 -4.55 -13.79 -10.88
C PHE A 225 -3.26 -13.04 -11.18
N ASP A 226 -3.29 -12.07 -12.11
CA ASP A 226 -2.10 -11.32 -12.51
C ASP A 226 -1.69 -10.32 -11.42
N CYS A 227 -2.65 -9.75 -10.69
CA CYS A 227 -2.39 -8.84 -9.56
C CYS A 227 -1.64 -9.52 -8.41
N THR A 228 -2.14 -10.66 -7.91
CA THR A 228 -1.45 -11.43 -6.85
C THR A 228 -0.08 -11.88 -7.31
N GLN A 229 0.02 -12.41 -8.54
CA GLN A 229 1.30 -12.88 -9.07
C GLN A 229 2.30 -11.72 -9.24
N ALA A 230 1.84 -10.55 -9.71
CA ALA A 230 2.69 -9.38 -9.86
C ALA A 230 3.21 -8.91 -8.50
N LYS A 231 2.33 -8.77 -7.50
CA LYS A 231 2.71 -8.43 -6.12
C LYS A 231 3.70 -9.44 -5.54
N LEU A 232 3.44 -10.73 -5.71
CA LEU A 232 4.33 -11.81 -5.24
C LEU A 232 5.72 -11.71 -5.89
N SER A 233 5.81 -11.53 -7.20
CA SER A 233 7.09 -11.35 -7.91
C SER A 233 7.85 -10.12 -7.40
N ALA A 234 7.16 -8.99 -7.24
CA ALA A 234 7.75 -7.78 -6.69
C ALA A 234 8.26 -7.99 -5.26
N MET A 235 7.43 -8.50 -4.36
CA MET A 235 7.80 -8.77 -2.96
C MET A 235 8.95 -9.79 -2.85
N LYS A 236 8.95 -10.86 -3.66
CA LYS A 236 10.06 -11.83 -3.73
C LYS A 236 11.38 -11.17 -4.06
N ARG A 237 11.39 -10.31 -5.10
CA ARG A 237 12.60 -9.62 -5.53
C ARG A 237 13.12 -8.67 -4.45
N GLU A 238 12.24 -7.89 -3.84
CA GLU A 238 12.61 -6.92 -2.81
C GLU A 238 13.07 -7.61 -1.52
N ALA A 239 12.42 -8.70 -1.10
CA ALA A 239 12.85 -9.49 0.04
C ALA A 239 14.20 -10.18 -0.21
N ALA A 240 14.42 -10.75 -1.40
CA ALA A 240 15.71 -11.32 -1.78
C ALA A 240 16.82 -10.27 -1.78
N GLN A 241 16.56 -9.06 -2.30
CA GLN A 241 17.54 -7.97 -2.28
C GLN A 241 17.82 -7.48 -0.85
N PHE A 242 16.79 -7.35 -0.02
CA PHE A 242 16.93 -6.84 1.34
C PHE A 242 17.70 -7.80 2.26
N TYR A 243 17.42 -9.10 2.15
CA TYR A 243 18.04 -10.13 2.98
C TYR A 243 19.28 -10.80 2.36
N SER A 244 19.95 -10.11 1.41
CA SER A 244 21.22 -10.56 0.83
C SER A 244 22.33 -9.51 0.95
N GLN A 245 22.20 -8.57 1.89
CA GLN A 245 23.15 -7.47 2.08
C GLN A 245 24.50 -7.93 2.61
N TYR A 246 24.54 -9.07 3.32
CA TYR A 246 25.76 -9.67 3.82
C TYR A 246 25.66 -11.21 3.85
N PRO A 247 26.81 -11.92 3.79
CA PRO A 247 26.83 -13.39 3.85
C PRO A 247 26.18 -13.91 5.14
N GLY A 248 25.33 -14.94 5.01
CA GLY A 248 24.64 -15.56 6.16
C GLY A 248 23.48 -14.73 6.73
N GLN A 249 23.02 -13.69 6.03
CA GLN A 249 21.81 -12.97 6.43
C GLN A 249 20.59 -13.90 6.31
N THR A 250 19.83 -14.03 7.40
CA THR A 250 18.57 -14.78 7.45
C THR A 250 17.39 -13.83 7.31
N TRP A 251 16.25 -14.36 6.85
CA TRP A 251 14.99 -13.61 6.80
C TRP A 251 14.38 -13.55 8.20
N LYS A 252 14.09 -12.35 8.70
CA LYS A 252 13.71 -12.16 10.11
C LYS A 252 12.29 -11.66 10.30
N ASN A 253 11.91 -10.55 9.67
CA ASN A 253 10.64 -9.91 9.95
C ASN A 253 10.08 -9.23 8.69
N ILE A 254 8.87 -9.60 8.29
CA ILE A 254 8.13 -9.00 7.18
C ILE A 254 6.79 -8.50 7.70
N ILE A 255 6.48 -7.24 7.41
CA ILE A 255 5.18 -6.62 7.67
C ILE A 255 4.58 -6.22 6.33
N SER A 256 3.30 -6.50 6.12
CA SER A 256 2.56 -6.12 4.92
C SER A 256 1.23 -5.50 5.30
N LEU A 257 0.95 -4.31 4.76
CA LEU A 257 -0.31 -3.58 4.89
C LEU A 257 -0.88 -3.32 3.49
N GLY A 258 -2.14 -3.70 3.28
CA GLY A 258 -2.88 -3.43 2.04
C GLY A 258 -4.38 -3.53 2.28
N ASP A 259 -5.19 -2.89 1.47
CA ASP A 259 -6.66 -2.91 1.52
C ASP A 259 -7.26 -4.15 0.83
N MET A 260 -6.52 -4.78 -0.08
CA MET A 260 -7.01 -5.91 -0.87
C MET A 260 -6.39 -7.26 -0.47
N CYS A 261 -7.11 -8.34 -0.79
CA CYS A 261 -6.71 -9.70 -0.46
C CYS A 261 -5.49 -10.20 -1.26
N TYR A 262 -5.16 -9.57 -2.40
CA TYR A 262 -4.07 -10.06 -3.26
C TYR A 262 -2.68 -9.68 -2.73
N GLU A 263 -2.51 -8.56 -2.03
CA GLU A 263 -1.32 -8.23 -1.25
C GLU A 263 -1.07 -9.27 -0.17
N HIS A 264 -2.16 -9.57 0.54
CA HIS A 264 -2.19 -10.45 1.68
C HIS A 264 -1.82 -11.89 1.28
N GLU A 265 -2.44 -12.41 0.22
CA GLU A 265 -2.08 -13.71 -0.35
C GLU A 265 -0.67 -13.72 -0.95
N ALA A 266 -0.19 -12.60 -1.51
CA ALA A 266 1.16 -12.50 -2.03
C ALA A 266 2.21 -12.62 -0.90
N VAL A 267 2.07 -11.91 0.22
CA VAL A 267 3.03 -12.01 1.33
C VAL A 267 2.95 -13.35 2.06
N LYS A 268 1.76 -13.97 2.15
CA LYS A 268 1.60 -15.32 2.68
C LYS A 268 2.30 -16.35 1.80
N THR A 269 2.11 -16.25 0.49
CA THR A 269 2.78 -17.13 -0.49
C THR A 269 4.29 -16.91 -0.49
N LEU A 270 4.76 -15.67 -0.37
CA LEU A 270 6.18 -15.35 -0.21
C LEU A 270 6.78 -16.13 0.97
N SER A 271 6.12 -16.06 2.12
CA SER A 271 6.60 -16.66 3.37
C SER A 271 6.51 -18.18 3.34
N ALA A 272 5.42 -18.75 2.82
CA ALA A 272 5.23 -20.19 2.67
C ALA A 272 6.20 -20.83 1.66
N THR A 273 6.64 -20.09 0.64
CA THR A 273 7.59 -20.59 -0.37
C THR A 273 9.05 -20.34 0.00
N ARG A 274 9.33 -19.71 1.15
CA ARG A 274 10.69 -19.53 1.65
C ARG A 274 11.22 -20.86 2.19
N VAL A 275 12.32 -21.33 1.60
CA VAL A 275 13.12 -22.44 2.14
C VAL A 275 14.21 -21.84 3.05
N PRO A 276 14.19 -22.09 4.37
CA PRO A 276 15.22 -21.60 5.28
C PRO A 276 16.62 -22.03 4.82
N GLN A 277 17.56 -21.08 4.75
CA GLN A 277 18.96 -21.40 4.42
C GLN A 277 19.73 -21.95 5.63
N GLU A 278 19.26 -21.63 6.83
CA GLU A 278 19.84 -22.07 8.10
C GLU A 278 18.76 -22.71 8.98
N SER A 279 19.13 -23.71 9.78
CA SER A 279 18.19 -24.40 10.68
C SER A 279 17.60 -23.51 11.78
N ARG A 280 18.20 -22.33 12.02
CA ARG A 280 17.78 -21.36 13.03
C ARG A 280 17.08 -20.14 12.43
N GLU A 281 16.89 -20.07 11.12
CA GLU A 281 16.12 -18.99 10.51
C GLU A 281 14.67 -19.07 10.98
N ARG A 282 14.18 -17.96 11.52
CA ARG A 282 12.79 -17.78 11.93
C ARG A 282 12.28 -16.50 11.29
N LEU A 283 11.55 -16.63 10.19
CA LEU A 283 10.85 -15.52 9.58
C LEU A 283 9.55 -15.29 10.36
N ARG A 284 9.29 -14.04 10.75
CA ARG A 284 7.99 -13.59 11.25
C ARG A 284 7.28 -12.80 10.18
N THR A 285 6.03 -13.14 9.92
CA THR A 285 5.22 -12.54 8.87
C THR A 285 3.96 -11.96 9.48
N LYS A 286 3.75 -10.67 9.25
CA LYS A 286 2.61 -9.92 9.79
C LYS A 286 1.87 -9.30 8.62
N SER A 287 0.68 -9.82 8.34
CA SER A 287 -0.12 -9.46 7.17
C SER A 287 -1.47 -8.95 7.63
N PHE A 288 -1.84 -7.75 7.16
CA PHE A 288 -3.10 -7.10 7.52
C PHE A 288 -3.82 -6.63 6.27
N VAL A 289 -5.07 -7.09 6.10
CA VAL A 289 -6.02 -6.51 5.14
C VAL A 289 -6.74 -5.34 5.83
N LEU A 290 -6.61 -4.14 5.29
CA LEU A 290 -7.19 -2.90 5.81
C LEU A 290 -8.55 -2.60 5.18
N PHE A 291 -9.25 -1.58 5.68
CA PHE A 291 -10.56 -1.21 5.15
C PHE A 291 -10.46 -0.80 3.67
N GLN A 292 -11.39 -1.30 2.86
CA GLN A 292 -11.49 -1.02 1.43
C GLN A 292 -12.26 0.26 1.18
N GLU A 293 -11.87 0.98 0.12
CA GLU A 293 -12.55 2.19 -0.37
C GLU A 293 -12.85 3.25 0.72
N PRO A 294 -11.91 3.51 1.66
CA PRO A 294 -12.16 4.39 2.79
C PRO A 294 -12.47 5.81 2.30
N SER A 295 -13.39 6.49 2.98
CA SER A 295 -13.55 7.94 2.81
C SER A 295 -12.26 8.67 3.22
N LEU A 296 -12.09 9.91 2.79
CA LEU A 296 -10.89 10.69 3.11
C LEU A 296 -10.64 10.80 4.64
N PRO A 297 -11.65 11.07 5.49
CA PRO A 297 -11.44 11.06 6.94
C PRO A 297 -11.17 9.66 7.52
N ALA A 298 -11.82 8.62 7.00
CA ALA A 298 -11.59 7.25 7.44
C ALA A 298 -10.15 6.79 7.14
N LEU A 299 -9.63 7.09 5.94
CA LEU A 299 -8.25 6.81 5.58
C LEU A 299 -7.27 7.62 6.44
N THR A 300 -7.57 8.89 6.70
CA THR A 300 -6.76 9.75 7.57
C THR A 300 -6.62 9.12 8.97
N LEU A 301 -7.74 8.70 9.57
CA LEU A 301 -7.72 8.04 10.88
C LEU A 301 -7.00 6.68 10.81
N GLN A 302 -7.25 5.87 9.78
CA GLN A 302 -6.56 4.59 9.56
C GLN A 302 -5.03 4.78 9.55
N LEU A 303 -4.51 5.76 8.80
CA LEU A 303 -3.08 6.05 8.74
C LEU A 303 -2.50 6.47 10.10
N ARG A 304 -3.25 7.25 10.89
CA ARG A 304 -2.84 7.64 12.25
C ARG A 304 -2.83 6.45 13.22
N ILE A 305 -3.83 5.56 13.14
CA ILE A 305 -3.86 4.31 13.91
C ILE A 305 -2.63 3.46 13.59
N TRP A 306 -2.34 3.24 12.31
CA TRP A 306 -1.20 2.42 11.91
C TRP A 306 0.14 3.07 12.22
N SER A 307 0.23 4.39 12.18
CA SER A 307 1.39 5.13 12.69
C SER A 307 1.71 4.76 14.14
N LEU A 308 0.69 4.58 14.98
CA LEU A 308 0.86 4.17 16.38
C LEU A 308 1.15 2.67 16.52
N LEU A 309 0.53 1.80 15.72
CA LEU A 309 0.66 0.34 15.82
C LEU A 309 1.94 -0.23 15.19
N LEU A 310 2.53 0.43 14.19
CA LEU A 310 3.71 -0.09 13.46
C LEU A 310 4.88 -0.52 14.37
N PRO A 311 5.28 0.24 15.42
CA PRO A 311 6.29 -0.20 16.38
C PRO A 311 5.91 -1.48 17.15
N LEU A 312 4.63 -1.65 17.50
CA LEU A 312 4.13 -2.88 18.12
C LEU A 312 4.25 -4.05 17.14
N CYS A 313 3.84 -3.86 15.89
CA CYS A 313 3.99 -4.86 14.83
C CYS A 313 5.45 -5.26 14.66
N ALA A 314 6.39 -4.32 14.57
CA ALA A 314 7.81 -4.64 14.40
C ALA A 314 8.37 -5.47 15.56
N ARG A 315 7.95 -5.19 16.80
CA ARG A 315 8.46 -5.83 18.03
C ARG A 315 7.80 -7.15 18.39
N PHE A 316 6.65 -7.47 17.81
CA PHE A 316 5.95 -8.71 18.12
C PHE A 316 6.71 -9.95 17.59
N ASP A 317 7.07 -10.87 18.49
CA ASP A 317 7.82 -12.10 18.18
C ASP A 317 6.89 -13.25 17.71
N GLY A 318 6.07 -12.98 16.70
CA GLY A 318 5.15 -13.95 16.13
C GLY A 318 4.69 -13.58 14.73
N ASP A 319 3.94 -14.50 14.15
CA ASP A 319 3.20 -14.28 12.92
C ASP A 319 1.84 -13.65 13.24
N VAL A 320 1.35 -12.80 12.35
CA VAL A 320 0.01 -12.20 12.44
C VAL A 320 -0.62 -12.28 11.06
N ASP A 321 -1.85 -12.76 11.00
CA ASP A 321 -2.62 -12.92 9.77
C ASP A 321 -4.06 -12.45 10.03
N LEU A 322 -4.36 -11.19 9.71
CA LEU A 322 -5.66 -10.58 10.00
C LEU A 322 -6.29 -9.95 8.76
N ASP A 323 -7.57 -10.21 8.56
CA ASP A 323 -8.43 -9.48 7.62
C ASP A 323 -9.32 -8.51 8.42
N LEU A 324 -8.82 -7.30 8.64
CA LEU A 324 -9.53 -6.29 9.43
C LEU A 324 -10.68 -5.66 8.64
N ALA A 325 -10.62 -5.70 7.31
CA ALA A 325 -11.70 -5.22 6.44
C ALA A 325 -13.00 -5.97 6.69
N ARG A 326 -12.91 -7.28 6.98
CA ARG A 326 -14.06 -8.15 7.26
C ARG A 326 -14.37 -8.33 8.74
N SER A 327 -13.51 -7.86 9.62
CA SER A 327 -13.70 -8.03 11.06
C SER A 327 -14.81 -7.11 11.58
N PRO A 328 -15.78 -7.64 12.36
CA PRO A 328 -16.73 -6.83 13.13
C PRO A 328 -16.15 -6.31 14.47
N VAL A 329 -14.93 -6.70 14.85
CA VAL A 329 -14.28 -6.28 16.11
C VAL A 329 -12.75 -6.21 15.94
N PRO A 330 -12.22 -5.26 15.15
CA PRO A 330 -10.86 -5.34 14.62
C PRO A 330 -9.81 -5.20 15.73
N PHE A 331 -10.12 -4.47 16.80
CA PHE A 331 -9.27 -4.27 17.95
C PHE A 331 -9.31 -5.44 18.94
N GLU A 332 -10.39 -6.23 18.97
CA GLU A 332 -10.39 -7.52 19.67
C GLU A 332 -9.52 -8.54 18.94
N ASP A 333 -9.58 -8.57 17.61
CA ASP A 333 -8.73 -9.43 16.79
C ASP A 333 -7.24 -9.05 16.92
N LEU A 334 -6.92 -7.74 16.91
CA LEU A 334 -5.57 -7.25 17.18
C LEU A 334 -5.12 -7.59 18.62
N ALA A 335 -6.00 -7.43 19.61
CA ALA A 335 -5.70 -7.80 21.00
C ALA A 335 -5.36 -9.30 21.12
N ALA A 336 -6.14 -10.15 20.47
CA ALA A 336 -5.90 -11.59 20.45
C ALA A 336 -4.58 -11.93 19.73
N ALA A 337 -4.37 -11.36 18.54
CA ALA A 337 -3.18 -11.63 17.72
C ALA A 337 -1.88 -11.20 18.40
N PHE A 338 -1.86 -10.04 19.08
CA PHE A 338 -0.68 -9.53 19.77
C PHE A 338 -0.54 -10.03 21.21
N ASN A 339 -1.46 -10.86 21.70
CA ASN A 339 -1.61 -11.18 23.13
C ASN A 339 -1.59 -9.91 23.99
N PHE A 340 -2.37 -8.91 23.57
CA PHE A 340 -2.42 -7.59 24.19
C PHE A 340 -3.87 -7.16 24.48
N PRO A 341 -4.50 -7.73 25.55
CA PRO A 341 -5.92 -7.56 25.85
C PRO A 341 -6.39 -6.11 26.01
N GLN A 342 -5.50 -5.18 26.34
CA GLN A 342 -5.82 -3.77 26.51
C GLN A 342 -6.38 -3.16 25.22
N LEU A 343 -5.94 -3.64 24.04
CA LEU A 343 -6.46 -3.18 22.75
C LEU A 343 -7.96 -3.47 22.59
N SER A 344 -8.49 -4.53 23.21
CA SER A 344 -9.89 -4.92 23.06
C SER A 344 -10.88 -3.93 23.70
N ARG A 345 -10.38 -2.94 24.44
CA ARG A 345 -11.19 -1.88 25.05
C ARG A 345 -11.54 -0.76 24.07
N LEU A 346 -10.75 -0.63 23.01
CA LEU A 346 -10.90 0.43 22.03
C LEU A 346 -12.11 0.17 21.14
N GLN A 347 -12.98 1.16 21.05
CA GLN A 347 -14.14 1.14 20.15
C GLN A 347 -13.83 2.00 18.92
N LEU A 348 -13.78 1.35 17.75
CA LEU A 348 -13.52 2.06 16.51
C LEU A 348 -14.66 3.05 16.21
N PRO A 349 -14.37 4.34 15.92
CA PRO A 349 -15.40 5.29 15.53
C PRO A 349 -16.27 4.78 14.38
N HIS A 350 -17.59 4.92 14.51
CA HIS A 350 -18.56 4.35 13.57
C HIS A 350 -18.36 4.79 12.12
N PHE A 351 -17.86 6.00 11.88
CA PHE A 351 -17.68 6.53 10.52
C PHE A 351 -16.61 5.78 9.72
N ILE A 352 -15.67 5.08 10.37
CA ILE A 352 -14.68 4.24 9.66
C ILE A 352 -15.36 3.05 8.98
N ARG A 353 -16.51 2.63 9.52
CA ARG A 353 -17.19 1.39 9.16
C ARG A 353 -18.41 1.54 8.27
N ARG A 354 -18.77 2.76 7.85
CA ARG A 354 -20.02 3.00 7.09
C ARG A 354 -20.16 1.95 5.99
N ASP A 355 -21.08 1.01 6.23
CA ASP A 355 -21.10 -0.30 5.57
C ASP A 355 -21.26 -0.11 4.07
N GLY A 356 -20.28 -0.57 3.29
CA GLY A 356 -20.36 -0.63 1.83
C GLY A 356 -21.56 -1.47 1.32
N ASN A 357 -22.26 -2.19 2.21
CA ASN A 357 -23.43 -2.99 1.86
C ASN A 357 -24.75 -2.21 1.72
N ASN A 358 -24.84 -0.96 2.20
CA ASN A 358 -26.05 -0.13 2.02
C ASN A 358 -25.87 1.05 1.06
N PHE A 359 -24.72 1.14 0.39
CA PHE A 359 -24.47 2.11 -0.67
C PHE A 359 -25.09 1.60 -2.00
N GLU A 360 -26.40 1.37 -2.01
CA GLU A 360 -27.19 1.46 -3.25
C GLU A 360 -27.34 2.95 -3.58
N VAL A 361 -26.20 3.61 -3.81
CA VAL A 361 -26.19 5.03 -4.17
C VAL A 361 -26.68 5.12 -5.59
N ASP A 362 -27.74 5.89 -5.80
CA ASP A 362 -28.04 6.46 -7.10
C ASP A 362 -26.77 7.19 -7.56
N PHE A 363 -25.97 6.54 -8.42
CA PHE A 363 -24.72 7.03 -9.03
C PHE A 363 -24.89 8.32 -9.85
N LEU A 364 -26.05 8.97 -9.77
CA LEU A 364 -26.49 10.10 -10.57
C LEU A 364 -26.71 11.37 -9.77
N ASP A 365 -26.34 11.44 -8.48
CA ASP A 365 -26.33 12.73 -7.78
C ASP A 365 -24.95 13.42 -7.88
N PRO A 366 -24.78 14.39 -8.80
CA PRO A 366 -23.55 15.18 -8.92
C PRO A 366 -23.33 16.13 -7.72
N HIS A 367 -24.24 16.17 -6.75
CA HIS A 367 -24.14 17.01 -5.55
C HIS A 367 -23.76 16.22 -4.29
N CYS A 368 -23.11 15.06 -4.40
CA CYS A 368 -22.52 14.39 -3.24
C CYS A 368 -21.48 15.32 -2.57
N GLN A 369 -21.93 16.09 -1.59
CA GLN A 369 -21.13 17.06 -0.85
C GLN A 369 -20.06 16.33 -0.05
N PHE A 370 -18.99 17.03 0.31
CA PHE A 370 -17.96 16.50 1.20
C PHE A 370 -18.64 15.98 2.47
N GLU A 371 -18.52 14.68 2.76
CA GLU A 371 -18.76 14.17 4.10
C GLU A 371 -17.59 14.61 4.98
N GLU A 372 -17.55 15.91 5.31
CA GLU A 372 -16.74 16.38 6.40
C GLU A 372 -17.23 15.70 7.68
N LEU A 373 -16.27 15.25 8.51
CA LEU A 373 -16.63 14.78 9.83
C LEU A 373 -17.28 15.93 10.57
N ASN A 374 -18.43 15.66 11.18
CA ASN A 374 -18.98 16.63 12.11
C ASN A 374 -18.06 16.75 13.33
N ALA A 375 -18.23 17.82 14.12
CA ALA A 375 -17.37 18.09 15.27
C ALA A 375 -17.35 16.95 16.32
N ASP A 376 -18.43 16.18 16.44
CA ASP A 376 -18.50 15.05 17.36
C ASP A 376 -17.73 13.83 16.82
N GLU A 377 -17.82 13.54 15.52
CA GLU A 377 -17.02 12.50 14.86
C GLU A 377 -15.52 12.81 14.92
N GLN A 378 -15.14 14.07 14.70
CA GLN A 378 -13.76 14.52 14.84
C GLN A 378 -13.27 14.36 16.30
N ARG A 379 -14.08 14.75 17.29
CA ARG A 379 -13.74 14.56 18.70
C ARG A 379 -13.57 13.08 19.04
N ALA A 380 -14.48 12.22 18.59
CA ALA A 380 -14.39 10.78 18.80
C ALA A 380 -13.12 10.17 18.18
N ALA A 381 -12.70 10.67 17.02
CA ALA A 381 -11.45 10.25 16.37
C ALA A 381 -10.21 10.61 17.21
N GLU A 382 -10.16 11.82 17.77
CA GLU A 382 -9.03 12.24 18.62
C GLU A 382 -9.03 11.51 19.97
N GLU A 383 -10.19 11.39 20.63
CA GLU A 383 -10.31 10.62 21.88
C GLU A 383 -9.86 9.16 21.70
N PHE A 384 -10.21 8.55 20.58
CA PHE A 384 -9.76 7.21 20.21
C PHE A 384 -8.23 7.12 20.08
N LEU A 385 -7.60 8.09 19.41
CA LEU A 385 -6.15 8.09 19.20
C LEU A 385 -5.38 8.38 20.50
N ASP A 386 -5.92 9.21 21.37
CA ASP A 386 -5.37 9.46 22.70
C ASP A 386 -5.42 8.18 23.55
N GLU A 387 -6.56 7.49 23.58
CA GLU A 387 -6.70 6.22 24.31
C GLU A 387 -5.74 5.14 23.76
N LEU A 388 -5.65 5.00 22.42
CA LEU A 388 -4.71 4.08 21.78
C LEU A 388 -3.27 4.43 22.14
N THR A 389 -2.92 5.71 22.17
CA THR A 389 -1.57 6.17 22.53
C THR A 389 -1.24 5.80 23.98
N ILE A 390 -2.16 6.03 24.92
CA ILE A 390 -2.00 5.65 26.32
C ILE A 390 -1.77 4.14 26.46
N ILE A 391 -2.63 3.33 25.82
CA ILE A 391 -2.53 1.87 25.84
C ILE A 391 -1.15 1.41 25.32
N LEU A 392 -0.66 1.99 24.22
CA LEU A 392 0.61 1.59 23.63
C LEU A 392 1.84 2.07 24.41
N GLN A 393 1.78 3.22 25.07
CA GLN A 393 2.85 3.70 25.95
C GLN A 393 3.08 2.74 27.12
N ASP A 394 2.00 2.24 27.73
CA ASP A 394 2.07 1.24 28.79
C ASP A 394 2.72 -0.07 28.31
N ALA A 395 2.47 -0.47 27.06
CA ALA A 395 3.07 -1.67 26.47
C ALA A 395 4.59 -1.53 26.25
N VAL A 396 5.04 -0.37 25.80
CA VAL A 396 6.45 -0.10 25.48
C VAL A 396 7.31 -0.07 26.75
N VAL A 397 6.77 0.43 27.86
CA VAL A 397 7.47 0.58 29.15
C VAL A 397 7.65 -0.74 29.89
N ILE A 398 6.93 -1.80 29.54
CA ILE A 398 7.00 -3.10 30.23
C ILE A 398 7.64 -4.18 29.34
N PRO A 399 8.99 -4.35 29.36
CA PRO A 399 9.69 -5.41 28.64
C PRO A 399 9.22 -6.84 28.95
N LYS A 400 8.45 -7.04 30.02
CA LYS A 400 8.08 -8.36 30.54
C LYS A 400 6.96 -9.05 29.75
N PHE A 401 6.15 -8.33 28.97
CA PHE A 401 4.94 -8.90 28.35
C PHE A 401 5.14 -9.55 26.97
N MET A 402 6.32 -9.41 26.35
CA MET A 402 6.54 -9.96 24.99
C MET A 402 7.34 -11.27 24.95
N LYS A 403 7.52 -11.95 26.09
CA LYS A 403 7.96 -13.35 26.05
C LYS A 403 6.72 -14.21 25.76
N ALA A 404 6.52 -14.58 24.50
CA ALA A 404 5.63 -15.69 24.19
C ALA A 404 6.18 -16.92 24.94
N GLU A 405 5.36 -17.46 25.86
CA GLU A 405 5.68 -18.68 26.63
C GLU A 405 5.81 -19.91 25.73
#